data_AF-A0A1X7SW52-F1
#
_entry.id   AF-A0A1X7SW52-F1
#
_cell.length_a   1.000
_cell.length_b   1.000
_cell.length_c   1.000
_cell.angle_alpha   90.00
_cell.angle_beta   90.00
_cell.angle_gamma   90.00
#
_symmetry.space_group_name_H-M   'P 1'
#
loop_
_entity.id
_entity.type
_entity.pdbx_description
1 polymer ?
#
loop_
_entity_poly.entity_id
_entity_poly.type
_entity_poly.pdbx_seq_one_letter_code
_entity_poly.pdbx_strand_id
1 'polypeptide(L)'
;MRGKFGAFYYEVTRLVSHTIRVNQLEDFIEFLDDCYPELGPNLTSAATVKDVMKVIKTKCIINIAPVKEVVSFYNITEAKPLIMEYKAKLEKFCHKLKLQFLVDKKLSTSDFLICETIEFVLDWDPAEHLLNDIRRLMEKAFKGLSRRIIVKSMHKGNSIIIICGAPSHLMNALQLRARDNLTVLQEEFALMRLKIGHCTVYDRTIRNKELKIVAEEIEMCEGELMKLNPYHNDKKSMN
;
A
#
# COMPACT_ATOMS: atom_id res chain seq x y z
N MET A 1 21.81 -3.47 -2.84
CA MET A 1 21.05 -2.73 -1.80
C MET A 1 21.15 -3.33 -0.41
N ARG A 2 21.02 -4.65 -0.25
CA ARG A 2 21.05 -5.32 1.07
C ARG A 2 22.27 -4.95 1.94
N GLY A 3 23.48 -4.88 1.36
CA GLY A 3 24.68 -4.43 2.08
C GLY A 3 24.60 -2.97 2.55
N LYS A 4 24.10 -2.06 1.69
CA LYS A 4 23.91 -0.64 2.06
C LYS A 4 22.88 -0.47 3.18
N PHE A 5 21.79 -1.24 3.14
CA PHE A 5 20.81 -1.30 4.22
C PHE A 5 21.43 -1.85 5.51
N GLY A 6 22.21 -2.93 5.41
CA GLY A 6 22.89 -3.53 6.56
C GLY A 6 23.80 -2.54 7.28
N ALA A 7 24.65 -1.82 6.54
CA ALA A 7 25.54 -0.80 7.10
C ALA A 7 24.77 0.37 7.73
N PHE A 8 23.78 0.93 7.01
CA PHE A 8 22.90 1.97 7.54
C PHE A 8 22.23 1.54 8.85
N TYR A 9 21.61 0.36 8.85
CA TYR A 9 20.85 -0.12 9.99
C TYR A 9 21.76 -0.43 11.19
N TYR A 10 22.95 -0.96 10.94
CA TYR A 10 23.95 -1.22 11.97
C TYR A 10 24.36 0.06 12.69
N GLU A 11 24.73 1.10 11.93
CA GLU A 11 25.15 2.39 12.53
C GLU A 11 24.00 3.07 13.29
N VAL A 12 22.79 3.11 12.73
CA VAL A 12 21.65 3.70 13.45
C VAL A 12 21.30 2.90 14.70
N THR A 13 21.31 1.56 14.63
CA THR A 13 21.08 0.71 15.80
C THR A 13 22.12 0.97 16.88
N ARG A 14 23.38 1.15 16.48
CA ARG A 14 24.46 1.52 17.40
C ARG A 14 24.12 2.84 18.08
N LEU A 15 23.80 3.90 17.34
CA LEU A 15 23.45 5.20 17.91
C LEU A 15 22.24 5.12 18.86
N VAL A 16 21.14 4.48 18.44
CA VAL A 16 19.95 4.27 19.27
C VAL A 16 20.28 3.54 20.57
N SER A 17 21.14 2.50 20.50
CA SER A 17 21.56 1.74 21.69
C SER A 17 22.46 2.53 22.64
N HIS A 18 23.13 3.60 22.17
CA HIS A 18 23.92 4.49 23.04
C HIS A 18 23.05 5.59 23.64
N THR A 19 22.01 6.03 22.94
CA THR A 19 21.09 7.08 23.41
C THR A 19 20.07 6.54 24.41
N ILE A 20 19.42 5.41 24.10
CA ILE A 20 18.37 4.82 24.94
C ILE A 20 19.03 3.93 25.98
N ARG A 21 18.85 4.28 27.25
CA ARG A 21 19.39 3.52 28.38
C ARG A 21 18.49 2.33 28.72
N VAL A 22 19.05 1.34 29.41
CA VAL A 22 18.31 0.12 29.81
C VAL A 22 17.08 0.44 30.66
N ASN A 23 17.15 1.45 31.53
CA ASN A 23 16.02 1.88 32.35
C ASN A 23 14.92 2.64 31.57
N GLN A 24 15.13 2.89 30.28
CA GLN A 24 14.15 3.49 29.36
C GLN A 24 13.65 2.46 28.33
N LEU A 25 13.99 1.18 28.51
CA LEU A 25 13.59 0.13 27.57
C LEU A 25 12.07 -0.07 27.56
N GLU A 26 11.43 -0.02 28.72
CA GLU A 26 9.97 -0.13 28.84
C GLU A 26 9.28 1.03 28.10
N ASP A 27 9.67 2.28 28.40
CA ASP A 27 9.18 3.46 27.66
C ASP A 27 9.42 3.36 26.15
N PHE A 28 10.56 2.79 25.74
CA PHE A 28 10.88 2.61 24.32
C PHE A 28 9.99 1.57 23.65
N ILE A 29 9.69 0.47 24.36
CA ILE A 29 8.75 -0.55 23.90
C ILE A 29 7.34 0.04 23.82
N GLU A 30 6.90 0.75 24.86
CA GLU A 30 5.58 1.40 24.91
C GLU A 30 5.42 2.42 23.77
N PHE A 31 6.40 3.31 23.57
CA PHE A 31 6.41 4.26 22.46
C PHE A 31 6.24 3.58 21.10
N LEU A 32 6.93 2.45 20.89
CA LEU A 32 6.82 1.70 19.65
C LEU A 32 5.51 0.93 19.52
N ASP A 33 4.97 0.41 20.61
CA ASP A 33 3.67 -0.26 20.61
C ASP A 33 2.55 0.74 20.30
N ASP A 34 2.61 1.95 20.85
CA ASP A 34 1.68 3.03 20.52
C ASP A 34 1.76 3.46 19.05
N CYS A 35 2.98 3.62 18.54
CA CYS A 35 3.18 4.07 17.16
C CYS A 35 2.91 2.94 16.16
N TYR A 36 3.26 1.70 16.50
CA TYR A 36 3.27 0.51 15.66
C TYR A 36 2.77 -0.71 16.44
N PRO A 37 1.48 -0.76 16.81
CA PRO A 37 0.92 -1.86 17.62
C PRO A 37 1.04 -3.22 16.93
N GLU A 38 1.19 -3.25 15.60
CA GLU A 38 1.51 -4.46 14.84
C GLU A 38 2.88 -5.08 15.20
N LEU A 39 3.74 -4.36 15.90
CA LEU A 39 5.03 -4.84 16.40
C LEU A 39 4.94 -5.38 17.82
N GLY A 40 3.97 -4.94 18.62
CA GLY A 40 3.78 -5.28 20.03
C GLY A 40 4.04 -6.75 20.38
N PRO A 41 3.39 -7.72 19.70
CA PRO A 41 3.60 -9.14 20.00
C PRO A 41 5.05 -9.59 19.89
N ASN A 42 5.87 -8.97 19.04
CA ASN A 42 7.30 -9.27 18.88
C ASN A 42 8.18 -8.47 19.85
N LEU A 43 7.67 -7.35 20.39
CA LEU A 43 8.40 -6.49 21.33
C LEU A 43 8.37 -7.05 22.76
N THR A 44 7.35 -7.81 23.15
CA THR A 44 7.19 -8.39 24.51
C THR A 44 8.37 -9.25 24.98
N SER A 45 9.13 -9.84 24.04
CA SER A 45 10.30 -10.67 24.34
C SER A 45 11.64 -9.92 24.27
N ALA A 46 11.63 -8.62 23.97
CA ALA A 46 12.84 -7.83 23.80
C ALA A 46 13.46 -7.48 25.16
N ALA A 47 14.68 -7.97 25.41
CA ALA A 47 15.42 -7.69 26.64
C ALA A 47 16.39 -6.50 26.50
N THR A 48 16.64 -6.04 25.28
CA THR A 48 17.58 -4.95 24.99
C THR A 48 17.05 -4.03 23.89
N VAL A 49 17.58 -2.80 23.84
CA VAL A 49 17.35 -1.85 22.74
C VAL A 49 17.71 -2.47 21.38
N LYS A 50 18.73 -3.33 21.33
CA LYS A 50 19.11 -4.04 20.10
C LYS A 50 18.07 -5.07 19.68
N ASP A 51 17.41 -5.74 20.61
CA ASP A 51 16.32 -6.66 20.32
C ASP A 51 15.11 -5.92 19.75
N VAL A 52 14.76 -4.78 20.35
CA VAL A 52 13.71 -3.89 19.83
C VAL A 52 14.05 -3.42 18.40
N MET A 53 15.29 -2.97 18.16
CA MET A 53 15.74 -2.62 16.81
C MET A 53 15.72 -3.82 15.87
N LYS A 54 16.00 -5.04 16.33
CA LYS A 54 15.88 -6.25 15.49
C LYS A 54 14.43 -6.47 15.04
N VAL A 55 13.45 -6.22 15.91
CA VAL A 55 12.01 -6.26 15.55
C VAL A 55 11.70 -5.21 14.49
N ILE A 56 12.10 -3.95 14.68
CA ILE A 56 11.91 -2.87 13.69
C ILE A 56 12.52 -3.24 12.34
N LYS A 57 13.73 -3.81 12.32
CA LYS A 57 14.45 -4.19 11.10
C LYS A 57 13.62 -5.07 10.16
N THR A 58 12.75 -5.93 10.70
CA THR A 58 11.91 -6.84 9.92
C THR A 58 10.96 -6.11 8.96
N LYS A 59 10.66 -4.84 9.23
CA LYS A 59 9.78 -3.99 8.41
C LYS A 59 10.54 -3.02 7.49
N CYS A 60 11.86 -2.86 7.66
CA CYS A 60 12.55 -1.63 7.24
C CYS A 60 13.39 -1.64 5.95
N ILE A 61 13.39 -2.69 5.13
CA ILE A 61 14.26 -2.70 3.93
C ILE A 61 13.92 -1.54 2.97
N ILE A 62 12.62 -1.36 2.69
CA ILE A 62 12.09 -0.29 1.84
C ILE A 62 11.43 0.79 2.71
N ASN A 63 10.73 0.39 3.77
CA ASN A 63 10.03 1.32 4.65
C ASN A 63 10.87 1.71 5.88
N ILE A 64 11.63 2.80 5.79
CA ILE A 64 12.43 3.29 6.92
C ILE A 64 11.66 4.18 7.91
N ALA A 65 10.33 4.28 7.80
CA ALA A 65 9.53 5.16 8.66
C ALA A 65 9.69 4.85 10.16
N PRO A 66 9.64 3.58 10.63
CA PRO A 66 9.83 3.29 12.04
C PRO A 66 11.18 3.79 12.59
N VAL A 67 12.27 3.54 11.85
CA VAL A 67 13.61 4.01 12.23
C VAL A 67 13.67 5.54 12.27
N LYS A 68 13.04 6.21 11.31
CA LYS A 68 12.99 7.67 11.26
C LYS A 68 12.24 8.26 12.45
N GLU A 69 11.13 7.64 12.85
CA GLU A 69 10.33 8.08 13.99
C GLU A 69 11.08 7.89 15.30
N VAL A 70 11.76 6.75 15.52
CA VAL A 70 12.64 6.54 16.68
C VAL A 70 13.74 7.61 16.75
N VAL A 71 14.45 7.84 15.64
CA VAL A 71 15.52 8.85 15.59
C VAL A 71 15.00 10.27 15.85
N SER A 72 13.78 10.57 15.39
CA SER A 72 13.14 11.87 15.63
C SER A 72 12.71 12.03 17.08
N PHE A 73 12.07 11.02 17.67
CA PHE A 73 11.54 11.06 19.04
C PHE A 73 12.66 11.23 20.07
N TYR A 74 13.74 10.48 19.94
CA TYR A 74 14.91 10.60 20.83
C TYR A 74 15.93 11.67 20.37
N ASN A 75 15.59 12.46 19.35
CA ASN A 75 16.42 13.52 18.79
C ASN A 75 17.88 13.10 18.52
N ILE A 76 18.09 11.93 17.92
CA ILE A 76 19.42 11.39 17.62
C ILE A 76 19.97 12.09 16.37
N THR A 77 20.60 13.25 16.57
CA THR A 77 21.01 14.14 15.48
C THR A 77 22.00 13.51 14.51
N GLU A 78 22.89 12.65 15.01
CA GLU A 78 23.93 11.93 14.30
C GLU A 78 23.36 10.92 13.31
N ALA A 79 22.14 10.41 13.55
CA ALA A 79 21.48 9.47 12.67
C ALA A 79 20.76 10.16 11.50
N LYS A 80 20.48 11.47 11.58
CA LYS A 80 19.82 12.25 10.51
C LYS A 80 20.55 12.19 9.16
N PRO A 81 21.88 12.43 9.07
CA PRO A 81 22.60 12.31 7.80
C PRO A 81 22.60 10.87 7.26
N LEU A 82 22.69 9.86 8.13
CA LEU A 82 22.63 8.44 7.72
C LEU A 82 21.29 8.08 7.08
N ILE A 83 20.18 8.56 7.66
CA ILE A 83 18.82 8.37 7.11
C ILE A 83 18.72 9.06 5.75
N MET A 84 19.19 10.30 5.63
CA MET A 84 19.13 11.08 4.39
C MET A 84 19.93 10.41 3.27
N GLU A 85 21.15 9.95 3.57
CA GLU A 85 22.00 9.26 2.60
C GLU A 85 21.37 7.93 2.15
N TYR A 86 20.86 7.12 3.10
CA TYR A 86 20.19 5.87 2.77
C TYR A 86 18.92 6.11 1.96
N LYS A 87 18.11 7.11 2.32
CA LYS A 87 16.91 7.50 1.58
C LYS A 87 17.27 7.87 0.13
N ALA A 88 18.31 8.67 -0.10
CA ALA A 88 18.75 9.01 -1.45
C ALA A 88 19.21 7.78 -2.26
N LYS A 89 19.91 6.83 -1.62
CA LYS A 89 20.30 5.55 -2.24
C LYS A 89 19.08 4.69 -2.56
N LEU A 90 18.10 4.63 -1.66
CA LEU A 90 16.86 3.89 -1.84
C LEU A 90 16.03 4.49 -2.98
N GLU A 91 15.87 5.81 -3.04
CA GLU A 91 15.20 6.49 -4.14
C GLU A 91 15.81 6.10 -5.48
N LYS A 92 17.13 6.26 -5.64
CA LYS A 92 17.84 5.88 -6.88
C LYS A 92 17.66 4.41 -7.24
N PHE A 93 17.54 3.53 -6.24
CA PHE A 93 17.30 2.11 -6.47
C PHE A 93 15.87 1.82 -6.93
N CYS A 94 14.86 2.41 -6.27
CA CYS A 94 13.45 2.24 -6.64
C CYS A 94 13.18 2.71 -8.06
N HIS A 95 13.85 3.77 -8.52
CA HIS A 95 13.75 4.30 -9.89
C HIS A 95 14.47 3.45 -10.96
N LYS A 96 15.16 2.37 -10.58
CA LYS A 96 15.89 1.51 -11.51
C LYS A 96 15.44 0.06 -11.48
N LEU A 97 14.84 -0.38 -10.39
CA LEU A 97 14.47 -1.78 -10.21
C LEU A 97 13.12 -2.07 -10.86
N LYS A 98 13.14 -2.85 -11.95
CA LYS A 98 11.92 -3.37 -12.59
C LYS A 98 11.18 -4.37 -11.70
N LEU A 99 9.85 -4.35 -11.76
CA LEU A 99 8.99 -5.25 -11.00
C LEU A 99 9.15 -6.71 -11.39
N GLN A 100 9.48 -7.00 -12.66
CA GLN A 100 9.72 -8.38 -13.13
C GLN A 100 10.74 -9.14 -12.27
N PHE A 101 11.70 -8.45 -11.65
CA PHE A 101 12.72 -9.07 -10.78
C PHE A 101 12.22 -9.34 -9.36
N LEU A 102 11.02 -8.89 -9.01
CA LEU A 102 10.40 -9.03 -7.70
C LEU A 102 9.14 -9.91 -7.72
N VAL A 103 8.61 -10.21 -8.90
CA VAL A 103 7.51 -11.16 -9.07
C VAL A 103 7.88 -12.51 -8.46
N ASP A 104 6.93 -13.11 -7.75
CA ASP A 104 7.02 -14.37 -7.01
C ASP A 104 8.10 -14.42 -5.91
N LYS A 105 8.68 -13.27 -5.56
CA LYS A 105 9.58 -13.16 -4.41
C LYS A 105 8.81 -12.75 -3.17
N LYS A 106 9.10 -13.42 -2.06
CA LYS A 106 8.64 -13.01 -0.72
C LYS A 106 9.44 -11.78 -0.28
N LEU A 107 8.80 -10.61 -0.26
CA LEU A 107 9.43 -9.34 0.13
C LEU A 107 9.35 -9.09 1.64
N SER A 108 8.36 -9.69 2.31
CA SER A 108 8.20 -9.64 3.76
C SER A 108 7.92 -11.03 4.32
N THR A 109 8.51 -11.31 5.48
CA THR A 109 8.22 -12.52 6.27
C THR A 109 6.98 -12.36 7.16
N SER A 110 6.36 -11.17 7.19
CA SER A 110 5.17 -10.93 8.00
C SER A 110 3.98 -11.73 7.49
N ASP A 111 3.29 -12.37 8.43
CA ASP A 111 2.01 -13.01 8.19
C ASP A 111 0.90 -12.07 8.62
N PHE A 112 -0.03 -11.83 7.71
CA PHE A 112 -1.18 -10.94 7.89
C PHE A 112 -2.43 -11.79 7.74
N LEU A 113 -3.44 -11.50 8.53
CA LEU A 113 -4.75 -12.11 8.35
C LEU A 113 -5.39 -11.61 7.04
N ILE A 114 -6.38 -12.34 6.54
CA ILE A 114 -7.14 -11.91 5.35
C ILE A 114 -7.74 -10.52 5.58
N CYS A 115 -8.27 -10.25 6.78
CA CYS A 115 -8.83 -8.96 7.16
C CYS A 115 -7.80 -7.81 7.21
N GLU A 116 -6.51 -8.12 7.20
CA GLU A 116 -5.36 -7.18 7.22
C GLU A 116 -4.68 -7.05 5.86
N THR A 117 -5.20 -7.75 4.85
CA THR A 117 -4.60 -7.81 3.52
C THR A 117 -5.22 -6.77 2.59
N ILE A 118 -4.37 -6.14 1.78
CA ILE A 118 -4.76 -5.29 0.66
C ILE A 118 -4.28 -5.99 -0.61
N GLU A 119 -5.19 -6.16 -1.57
CA GLU A 119 -4.89 -6.75 -2.86
C GLU A 119 -5.21 -5.76 -3.97
N PHE A 120 -4.19 -5.41 -4.74
CA PHE A 120 -4.33 -4.67 -6.00
C PHE A 120 -4.19 -5.65 -7.16
N VAL A 121 -5.09 -5.57 -8.13
CA VAL A 121 -4.93 -6.16 -9.46
C VAL A 121 -4.85 -5.01 -10.45
N LEU A 122 -3.72 -4.90 -11.15
CA LEU A 122 -3.43 -3.81 -12.08
C LEU A 122 -3.15 -4.38 -13.47
N ASP A 123 -3.63 -3.71 -14.50
CA ASP A 123 -3.35 -4.06 -15.89
C ASP A 123 -1.95 -3.60 -16.32
N TRP A 124 -0.93 -4.11 -15.62
CA TRP A 124 0.47 -3.77 -15.80
C TRP A 124 1.27 -4.98 -16.26
N ASP A 125 2.20 -4.78 -17.19
CA ASP A 125 3.34 -5.68 -17.36
C ASP A 125 4.45 -5.35 -16.36
N PRO A 126 4.86 -6.28 -15.48
CA PRO A 126 5.98 -6.08 -14.56
C PRO A 126 7.31 -5.71 -15.24
N ALA A 127 7.48 -5.96 -16.54
CA ALA A 127 8.67 -5.59 -17.30
C ALA A 127 8.76 -4.09 -17.63
N GLU A 128 7.62 -3.41 -17.66
CA GLU A 128 7.49 -1.98 -17.99
C GLU A 128 7.43 -1.09 -16.74
N HIS A 129 7.15 -1.69 -15.59
CA HIS A 129 6.96 -0.97 -14.33
C HIS A 129 8.15 -1.16 -13.38
N LEU A 130 8.34 -0.15 -12.53
CA LEU A 130 9.42 -0.06 -11.55
C LEU A 130 8.88 -0.19 -10.12
N LEU A 131 9.77 -0.50 -9.18
CA LEU A 131 9.45 -0.45 -7.76
C LEU A 131 8.96 0.94 -7.32
N ASN A 132 9.39 2.00 -7.99
CA ASN A 132 8.89 3.35 -7.74
C ASN A 132 7.39 3.51 -8.07
N ASP A 133 6.87 2.81 -9.08
CA ASP A 133 5.45 2.89 -9.43
C ASP A 133 4.57 2.30 -8.32
N ILE A 134 5.04 1.24 -7.64
CA ILE A 134 4.39 0.70 -6.44
C ILE A 134 4.37 1.74 -5.31
N ARG A 135 5.47 2.47 -5.11
CA ARG A 135 5.52 3.53 -4.09
C ARG A 135 4.54 4.66 -4.42
N ARG A 136 4.47 5.06 -5.70
CA ARG A 136 3.52 6.07 -6.18
C ARG A 136 2.07 5.61 -6.02
N LEU A 137 1.78 4.34 -6.33
CA LEU A 137 0.48 3.70 -6.13
C LEU A 137 0.04 3.77 -4.67
N MET A 138 0.90 3.34 -3.74
CA MET A 138 0.58 3.35 -2.30
C MET A 138 0.34 4.77 -1.79
N GLU A 139 1.15 5.74 -2.22
CA GLU A 139 0.98 7.14 -1.83
C GLU A 139 -0.31 7.74 -2.40
N LYS A 140 -0.65 7.48 -3.65
CA LYS A 140 -1.91 7.96 -4.25
C LYS A 140 -3.14 7.29 -3.65
N ALA A 141 -3.06 5.99 -3.34
CA ALA A 141 -4.17 5.24 -2.75
C ALA A 141 -4.46 5.66 -1.30
N PHE A 142 -3.42 5.83 -0.49
CA PHE A 142 -3.57 5.90 0.98
C PHE A 142 -2.96 7.15 1.62
N LYS A 143 -2.27 8.00 0.84
CA LYS A 143 -1.60 9.21 1.31
C LYS A 143 -0.69 8.89 2.50
N GLY A 144 -0.69 9.70 3.55
CA GLY A 144 0.17 9.50 4.73
C GLY A 144 0.01 8.17 5.50
N LEU A 145 -0.96 7.32 5.14
CA LEU A 145 -1.08 5.95 5.66
C LEU A 145 -0.22 4.94 4.89
N SER A 146 0.31 5.29 3.71
CA SER A 146 1.17 4.45 2.88
C SER A 146 2.38 3.90 3.64
N ARG A 147 2.94 4.71 4.57
CA ARG A 147 4.06 4.34 5.46
C ARG A 147 3.75 3.21 6.44
N ARG A 148 2.48 2.83 6.61
CA ARG A 148 2.05 1.72 7.47
C ARG A 148 1.78 0.43 6.69
N ILE A 149 1.93 0.47 5.38
CA ILE A 149 1.65 -0.65 4.48
C ILE A 149 2.94 -1.35 4.11
N ILE A 150 2.90 -2.68 4.11
CA ILE A 150 4.03 -3.52 3.78
C ILE A 150 3.69 -4.35 2.56
N VAL A 151 4.46 -4.18 1.49
CA VAL A 151 4.34 -5.05 0.30
C VAL A 151 4.88 -6.44 0.66
N LYS A 152 4.03 -7.46 0.54
CA LYS A 152 4.36 -8.85 0.92
C LYS A 152 4.89 -9.64 -0.27
N SER A 153 4.15 -9.62 -1.38
CA SER A 153 4.48 -10.36 -2.60
C SER A 153 3.82 -9.72 -3.80
N MET A 154 4.30 -10.11 -4.98
CA MET A 154 3.69 -9.79 -6.26
C MET A 154 3.62 -11.07 -7.09
N HIS A 155 2.54 -11.23 -7.83
CA HIS A 155 2.31 -12.38 -8.70
C HIS A 155 1.96 -11.89 -10.10
N LYS A 156 2.36 -12.64 -11.13
CA LYS A 156 2.04 -12.33 -12.53
C LYS A 156 1.09 -13.38 -13.09
N GLY A 157 0.00 -12.90 -13.68
CA GLY A 157 -0.81 -13.61 -14.65
C GLY A 157 -0.89 -12.79 -15.94
N ASN A 158 -2.10 -12.57 -16.44
CA ASN A 158 -2.36 -11.56 -17.48
C ASN A 158 -2.27 -10.12 -16.93
N SER A 159 -2.30 -9.99 -15.61
CA SER A 159 -2.18 -8.75 -14.84
C SER A 159 -1.19 -8.97 -13.70
N ILE A 160 -0.71 -7.89 -13.07
CA ILE A 160 0.05 -7.98 -11.83
C ILE A 160 -0.91 -7.96 -10.64
N ILE A 161 -0.69 -8.87 -9.69
CA ILE A 161 -1.36 -8.88 -8.39
C ILE A 161 -0.34 -8.46 -7.35
N ILE A 162 -0.62 -7.40 -6.59
CA ILE A 162 0.23 -6.92 -5.51
C ILE A 162 -0.50 -7.17 -4.19
N ILE A 163 0.14 -7.96 -3.33
CA ILE A 163 -0.37 -8.28 -2.00
C ILE A 163 0.39 -7.46 -0.98
N CYS A 164 -0.35 -6.68 -0.20
CA CYS A 164 0.16 -5.87 0.89
C CYS A 164 -0.53 -6.27 2.20
N GLY A 165 0.14 -5.97 3.32
CA GLY A 165 -0.46 -6.04 4.65
C GLY A 165 -0.45 -4.69 5.33
N ALA A 166 -1.45 -4.45 6.16
CA ALA A 166 -1.58 -3.26 6.98
C ALA A 166 -2.15 -3.60 8.36
N PRO A 167 -1.93 -2.75 9.38
CA PRO A 167 -2.49 -2.96 10.72
C PRO A 167 -4.02 -2.99 10.71
N SER A 168 -4.61 -3.95 11.43
CA SER A 168 -6.07 -4.14 11.55
C SER A 168 -6.84 -2.85 11.87
N HIS A 169 -6.35 -2.03 12.81
CA HIS A 169 -7.02 -0.80 13.23
C HIS A 169 -7.07 0.28 12.13
N LEU A 170 -6.25 0.18 11.08
CA LEU A 170 -6.24 1.12 9.96
C LEU A 170 -7.15 0.71 8.81
N MET A 171 -7.71 -0.50 8.81
CA MET A 171 -8.40 -1.05 7.64
C MET A 171 -9.59 -0.20 7.18
N ASN A 172 -10.39 0.33 8.11
CA ASN A 172 -11.51 1.21 7.76
C ASN A 172 -11.03 2.55 7.16
N ALA A 173 -9.97 3.13 7.73
CA ALA A 173 -9.37 4.36 7.20
C ALA A 173 -8.77 4.14 5.80
N LEU A 174 -8.11 3.00 5.59
CA LEU A 174 -7.56 2.61 4.28
C LEU A 174 -8.66 2.42 3.23
N GLN A 175 -9.78 1.78 3.61
CA GLN A 175 -10.94 1.64 2.73
C GLN A 175 -11.52 3.00 2.33
N LEU A 176 -11.70 3.92 3.29
CA LEU A 176 -12.19 5.27 3.00
C LEU A 176 -11.25 6.03 2.05
N ARG A 177 -9.95 6.04 2.36
CA ARG A 177 -8.94 6.69 1.50
C ARG A 177 -8.88 6.09 0.10
N ALA A 178 -8.95 4.78 -0.01
CA ALA A 178 -8.95 4.12 -1.31
C ALA A 178 -10.18 4.51 -2.16
N ARG A 179 -11.36 4.65 -1.53
CA ARG A 179 -12.57 5.12 -2.22
C ARG A 179 -12.44 6.57 -2.68
N ASP A 180 -11.94 7.46 -1.82
CA ASP A 180 -11.74 8.88 -2.16
C ASP A 180 -10.79 9.06 -3.35
N ASN A 181 -9.81 8.17 -3.50
CA ASN A 181 -8.80 8.26 -4.55
C ASN A 181 -9.07 7.29 -5.72
N LEU A 182 -10.25 6.67 -5.79
CA LEU A 182 -10.52 5.56 -6.72
C LEU A 182 -10.35 5.97 -8.19
N THR A 183 -10.83 7.15 -8.59
CA THR A 183 -10.70 7.66 -9.97
C THR A 183 -9.23 7.73 -10.39
N VAL A 184 -8.37 8.25 -9.52
CA VAL A 184 -6.92 8.33 -9.76
C VAL A 184 -6.32 6.94 -9.93
N LEU A 185 -6.73 5.97 -9.11
CA LEU A 185 -6.25 4.59 -9.22
C LEU A 185 -6.68 3.93 -10.54
N GLN A 186 -7.89 4.22 -11.00
CA GLN A 186 -8.40 3.71 -12.29
C GLN A 186 -7.63 4.30 -13.47
N GLU A 187 -7.45 5.62 -13.48
CA GLU A 187 -6.90 6.35 -14.62
C GLU A 187 -5.37 6.30 -14.69
N GLU A 188 -4.67 6.57 -13.58
CA GLU A 188 -3.20 6.66 -13.56
C GLU A 188 -2.52 5.29 -13.38
N PHE A 189 -3.22 4.30 -12.80
CA PHE A 189 -2.61 3.02 -12.42
C PHE A 189 -3.30 1.81 -13.08
N ALA A 190 -4.25 2.04 -13.99
CA ALA A 190 -4.98 0.97 -14.68
C ALA A 190 -5.54 -0.08 -13.70
N LEU A 191 -6.11 0.40 -12.58
CA LEU A 191 -6.67 -0.47 -11.54
C LEU A 191 -7.81 -1.32 -12.13
N MET A 192 -7.68 -2.63 -11.99
CA MET A 192 -8.70 -3.60 -12.39
C MET A 192 -9.53 -4.04 -11.18
N ARG A 193 -8.88 -4.26 -10.04
CA ARG A 193 -9.55 -4.66 -8.80
C ARG A 193 -8.77 -4.18 -7.58
N LEU A 194 -9.49 -3.72 -6.56
CA LEU A 194 -8.96 -3.41 -5.24
C LEU A 194 -9.81 -4.08 -4.17
N LYS A 195 -9.17 -4.93 -3.37
CA LYS A 195 -9.75 -5.54 -2.18
C LYS A 195 -8.97 -5.13 -0.94
N ILE A 196 -9.68 -4.77 0.12
CA ILE A 196 -9.11 -4.37 1.41
C ILE A 196 -9.83 -5.17 2.50
N GLY A 197 -9.12 -6.11 3.12
CA GLY A 197 -9.71 -7.10 3.99
C GLY A 197 -10.73 -7.96 3.25
N HIS A 198 -11.94 -8.04 3.79
CA HIS A 198 -13.07 -8.70 3.13
C HIS A 198 -13.84 -7.80 2.15
N CYS A 199 -13.53 -6.50 2.11
CA CYS A 199 -14.26 -5.53 1.30
C CYS A 199 -13.66 -5.41 -0.12
N THR A 200 -14.48 -5.63 -1.14
CA THR A 200 -14.14 -5.24 -2.52
C THR A 200 -14.43 -3.75 -2.68
N VAL A 201 -13.39 -2.93 -2.75
CA VAL A 201 -13.49 -1.48 -2.95
C VAL A 201 -13.86 -1.17 -4.40
N TYR A 202 -13.27 -1.92 -5.33
CA TYR A 202 -13.53 -1.78 -6.75
C TYR A 202 -13.25 -3.08 -7.49
N ASP A 203 -14.08 -3.38 -8.48
CA ASP A 203 -13.86 -4.44 -9.46
C ASP A 203 -14.42 -3.98 -10.80
N ARG A 204 -13.53 -3.84 -11.80
CA ARG A 204 -13.88 -3.38 -13.15
C ARG A 204 -14.87 -4.31 -13.83
N THR A 205 -14.80 -5.62 -13.57
CA THR A 205 -15.69 -6.59 -14.19
C THR A 205 -17.12 -6.48 -13.64
N ILE A 206 -17.27 -6.22 -12.34
CA ILE A 206 -18.57 -6.00 -11.71
C ILE A 206 -19.18 -4.69 -12.24
N ARG A 207 -18.41 -3.59 -12.21
CA ARG A 207 -18.85 -2.28 -12.71
C ARG A 207 -19.26 -2.31 -14.18
N ASN A 208 -18.50 -3.00 -15.03
CA ASN A 208 -18.85 -3.11 -16.45
C ASN A 208 -20.13 -3.91 -16.68
N LYS A 209 -20.44 -4.90 -15.83
CA LYS A 209 -21.72 -5.63 -15.89
C LYS A 209 -22.88 -4.75 -15.46
N GLU A 210 -22.73 -4.02 -14.34
CA GLU A 210 -23.75 -3.08 -13.86
C GLU A 210 -24.07 -2.00 -14.90
N LEU A 211 -23.05 -1.42 -15.53
CA LEU A 211 -23.24 -0.41 -16.58
C LEU A 211 -23.96 -0.96 -17.81
N LYS A 212 -23.70 -2.22 -18.20
CA LYS A 212 -24.42 -2.86 -19.31
C LYS A 212 -25.90 -3.04 -19.00
N ILE A 213 -26.22 -3.52 -17.80
CA ILE A 213 -27.61 -3.69 -17.35
C ILE A 213 -28.35 -2.34 -17.38
N VAL A 214 -27.73 -1.29 -16.83
CA VAL A 214 -28.33 0.06 -16.82
C VAL A 214 -28.51 0.60 -18.24
N ALA A 215 -27.55 0.37 -19.16
CA ALA A 215 -27.68 0.80 -20.55
C ALA A 215 -28.84 0.09 -21.26
N GLU A 216 -28.98 -1.23 -21.04
CA GLU A 216 -30.11 -2.03 -21.57
C GLU A 216 -31.46 -1.54 -21.03
N GLU A 217 -31.54 -1.18 -19.74
CA GLU A 217 -32.75 -0.63 -19.12
C GLU A 217 -33.13 0.75 -19.70
N ILE A 218 -32.13 1.62 -19.95
CA ILE A 218 -32.35 2.93 -20.58
C ILE A 218 -32.85 2.76 -22.01
N GLU A 219 -32.22 1.92 -22.82
CA GLU A 219 -32.66 1.64 -24.20
C GLU A 219 -34.10 1.09 -24.24
N MET A 220 -34.45 0.23 -23.28
CA MET A 220 -35.80 -0.32 -23.16
C MET A 220 -36.83 0.78 -22.82
N CYS A 221 -36.52 1.65 -21.85
CA CYS A 221 -37.36 2.81 -21.50
C CYS A 221 -37.53 3.79 -22.67
N GLU A 222 -36.45 4.11 -23.40
CA GLU A 222 -36.50 4.98 -24.58
C GLU A 222 -37.35 4.38 -25.70
N GLY A 223 -37.23 3.06 -25.93
CA GLY A 223 -38.06 2.34 -26.89
C GLY A 223 -39.55 2.31 -26.53
N GLU A 224 -39.89 2.26 -25.25
CA GLU A 224 -41.28 2.38 -24.77
C GLU A 224 -41.83 3.81 -24.90
N LEU A 225 -41.02 4.83 -24.58
CA LEU A 225 -41.39 6.23 -24.77
C LEU A 225 -41.65 6.56 -26.25
N MET A 226 -40.89 6.01 -27.19
CA MET A 226 -41.15 6.17 -28.63
C MET A 226 -42.48 5.55 -29.06
N LYS A 227 -42.91 4.43 -28.44
CA LYS A 227 -44.20 3.77 -28.74
C LYS A 227 -45.40 4.51 -28.16
N LEU A 228 -45.20 5.24 -27.05
CA LEU A 228 -46.25 6.01 -26.37
C LEU A 228 -46.45 7.42 -26.94
N ASN A 229 -45.58 7.89 -27.84
CA ASN A 229 -45.64 9.24 -28.38
C ASN A 229 -46.63 9.33 -29.56
N PRO A 230 -47.84 9.91 -29.40
CA PRO A 230 -48.89 9.87 -30.43
C PRO A 230 -48.54 10.67 -31.69
N TYR A 231 -47.59 11.61 -31.57
CA TYR A 231 -47.25 12.57 -32.62
C TYR A 231 -46.42 12.00 -33.78
N HIS A 232 -46.00 10.74 -33.73
CA HIS A 232 -45.20 10.15 -34.80
C HIS A 232 -46.01 9.39 -35.87
N ASN A 233 -47.30 9.10 -35.61
CA ASN A 233 -48.15 8.34 -36.54
C ASN A 233 -48.93 9.20 -37.56
N ASP A 234 -48.99 10.52 -37.40
CA ASP A 234 -49.83 11.38 -38.27
C ASP A 234 -49.13 11.94 -39.52
N LYS A 235 -47.85 11.62 -39.76
CA LYS A 235 -47.12 12.07 -40.98
C LYS A 235 -47.06 11.07 -42.13
N LYS A 236 -47.69 9.89 -42.00
CA LYS A 236 -47.73 8.88 -43.08
C LYS A 236 -49.09 8.78 -43.81
N SER A 237 -50.05 9.63 -43.48
CA SER A 237 -51.39 9.66 -44.09
C SER A 237 -51.62 10.81 -45.08
N MET A 238 -50.59 11.58 -45.44
CA MET A 238 -50.65 12.55 -46.54
C MET A 238 -49.52 12.28 -47.55
N ASN A 239 -49.77 11.33 -48.47
CA ASN A 239 -49.33 11.34 -49.86
C ASN A 239 -49.95 10.16 -50.62
#